data_AF-A0AAE0BX72-F1
#
_entry.id   AF-A0AAE0BX72-F1
#
_cell.length_a   1.000
_cell.length_b   1.000
_cell.length_c   1.000
_cell.angle_alpha   90.00
_cell.angle_beta   90.00
_cell.angle_gamma   90.00
#
_symmetry.space_group_name_H-M   'P 1'
#
loop_
_entity.id
_entity.type
_entity.pdbx_description
1 polymer ?
#
loop_
_entity_poly.entity_id
_entity_poly.type
_entity_poly.pdbx_seq_one_letter_code
_entity_poly.pdbx_strand_id
1 'polypeptide(L)'
;MIQDFFSLLFVLLCTASLADADYHAGDFVPMARRAQFHGTRTQWHDVLGRHCPRFGQDSTVVVPLPKPVGLGQNDDYKLSLSFEGERFVTPWVAVLGFGFDGDKPVFPMLHVSMVNTGAHLGPVRTTLMAAPTTLKEEHK
;
A
#
# COMPACT_ATOMS: atom_id res chain seq x y z
N MET A 1 -25.72 -15.38 36.68
CA MET A 1 -24.87 -14.19 36.90
C MET A 1 -23.51 -14.31 36.21
N ILE A 2 -22.68 -15.33 36.48
CA ILE A 2 -21.36 -15.49 35.82
C ILE A 2 -21.49 -15.99 34.36
N GLN A 3 -22.45 -16.88 34.10
CA GLN A 3 -22.66 -17.47 32.77
C GLN A 3 -23.20 -16.44 31.75
N ASP A 4 -24.06 -15.53 32.21
CA ASP A 4 -24.60 -14.42 31.41
C ASP A 4 -23.50 -13.45 30.98
N PHE A 5 -22.47 -13.26 31.83
CA PHE A 5 -21.34 -12.37 31.56
C PHE A 5 -20.43 -12.93 30.47
N PHE A 6 -20.15 -14.24 30.48
CA PHE A 6 -19.37 -14.89 29.42
C PHE A 6 -20.11 -14.91 28.08
N SER A 7 -21.43 -15.13 28.09
CA SER A 7 -22.24 -15.06 26.87
C SER A 7 -22.29 -13.64 26.30
N LEU A 8 -22.45 -12.62 27.15
CA LEU A 8 -22.44 -11.22 26.70
C LEU A 8 -21.08 -10.81 26.13
N LEU A 9 -19.99 -11.23 26.78
CA LEU A 9 -18.62 -10.99 26.34
C LEU A 9 -18.32 -11.69 25.01
N PHE A 10 -18.79 -12.92 24.83
CA PHE A 10 -18.63 -13.69 23.60
C PHE A 10 -19.40 -13.05 22.43
N VAL A 11 -20.64 -12.60 22.67
CA VAL A 11 -21.44 -11.86 21.68
C VAL A 11 -20.77 -10.54 21.30
N LEU A 12 -20.24 -9.79 22.26
CA LEU A 12 -19.49 -8.54 22.02
C LEU A 12 -18.21 -8.76 21.22
N LEU A 13 -17.44 -9.83 21.50
CA LEU A 13 -16.26 -10.19 20.72
C LEU A 13 -16.61 -10.57 19.27
N CYS A 14 -17.71 -11.31 19.06
CA CYS A 14 -18.15 -11.69 17.72
C CYS A 14 -18.66 -10.50 16.88
N THR A 15 -19.27 -9.48 17.50
CA THR A 15 -19.71 -8.28 16.77
C THR A 15 -18.56 -7.33 16.44
N ALA A 16 -17.53 -7.27 17.27
CA ALA A 16 -16.35 -6.44 17.01
C ALA A 16 -15.55 -6.90 15.78
N SER A 17 -15.58 -8.20 15.46
CA SER A 17 -14.90 -8.77 14.28
C SER A 17 -15.60 -8.51 12.94
N LEU A 18 -16.80 -7.93 12.94
CA LEU A 18 -17.60 -7.68 11.72
C LEU A 18 -17.69 -6.19 11.36
N ALA A 19 -16.90 -5.33 12.00
CA ALA A 19 -16.76 -3.94 11.56
C ALA A 19 -15.98 -3.91 10.23
N ASP A 20 -16.67 -4.16 9.12
CA ASP A 20 -16.16 -3.87 7.78
C ASP A 20 -16.08 -2.33 7.68
N ALA A 21 -14.95 -1.82 7.18
CA ALA A 21 -14.77 -0.39 7.03
C ALA A 21 -15.69 0.12 5.93
N ASP A 22 -16.66 0.97 6.29
CA ASP A 22 -17.56 1.65 5.34
C ASP A 22 -16.85 2.91 4.84
N TYR A 23 -16.28 2.84 3.64
CA TYR A 23 -15.61 3.98 3.01
C TYR A 23 -16.59 4.88 2.28
N HIS A 24 -16.43 6.18 2.49
CA HIS A 24 -17.04 7.23 1.67
C HIS A 24 -16.02 7.74 0.65
N ALA A 25 -16.54 8.32 -0.45
CA ALA A 25 -15.68 8.89 -1.47
C ALA A 25 -14.78 9.99 -0.88
N GLY A 26 -13.47 9.84 -1.07
CA GLY A 26 -12.44 10.75 -0.56
C GLY A 26 -11.80 10.33 0.77
N ASP A 27 -12.33 9.32 1.45
CA ASP A 27 -11.73 8.76 2.66
C ASP A 27 -10.33 8.21 2.37
N PHE A 28 -9.43 8.32 3.35
CA PHE A 28 -8.12 7.69 3.23
C PHE A 28 -8.28 6.17 3.32
N VAL A 29 -7.73 5.47 2.34
CA VAL A 29 -7.57 4.03 2.40
C VAL A 29 -6.31 3.74 3.21
N PRO A 30 -6.39 3.07 4.38
CA PRO A 30 -5.23 2.67 5.15
C PRO A 30 -4.31 1.81 4.28
N MET A 31 -3.07 2.24 4.16
CA MET A 31 -2.04 1.56 3.38
C MET A 31 -0.80 1.37 4.24
N ALA A 32 -0.17 0.21 4.14
CA ALA A 32 1.18 0.01 4.67
C ALA A 32 2.10 -0.53 3.57
N ARG A 33 3.40 -0.41 3.79
CA ARG A 33 4.43 -0.91 2.88
C ARG A 33 5.43 -1.78 3.61
N ARG A 34 6.00 -2.74 2.90
CA ARG A 34 7.21 -3.46 3.32
C ARG A 34 8.18 -3.59 2.15
N ALA A 35 9.45 -3.72 2.48
CA ALA A 35 10.52 -3.89 1.51
C ALA A 35 11.20 -5.24 1.64
N GLN A 36 11.81 -5.70 0.54
CA GLN A 36 12.70 -6.85 0.51
C GLN A 36 13.97 -6.50 -0.25
N PHE A 37 15.12 -6.76 0.36
CA PHE A 37 16.45 -6.64 -0.23
C PHE A 37 17.41 -7.62 0.46
N HIS A 38 18.42 -8.13 -0.27
CA HIS A 38 19.37 -9.15 0.25
C HIS A 38 18.71 -10.35 0.94
N GLY A 39 17.57 -10.80 0.43
CA GLY A 39 16.79 -11.88 1.04
C GLY A 39 16.10 -11.52 2.37
N THR A 40 16.33 -10.33 2.91
CA THR A 40 15.75 -9.84 4.17
C THR A 40 14.50 -9.00 3.88
N ARG A 41 13.51 -9.06 4.78
CA ARG A 41 12.27 -8.29 4.69
C ARG A 41 12.17 -7.31 5.85
N THR A 42 11.73 -6.09 5.58
CA THR A 42 11.35 -5.15 6.64
C THR A 42 10.00 -5.54 7.23
N GLN A 43 9.68 -4.99 8.40
CA GLN A 43 8.32 -5.03 8.91
C GLN A 43 7.39 -4.19 8.01
N TRP A 44 6.09 -4.36 8.21
CA TRP A 44 5.11 -3.43 7.66
C TRP A 44 5.28 -2.06 8.32
N HIS A 45 5.24 -1.02 7.49
CA HIS A 45 5.30 0.37 7.92
C HIS A 45 4.09 1.09 7.36
N ASP A 46 3.31 1.68 8.24
CA ASP A 46 2.14 2.47 7.84
C ASP A 46 2.55 3.63 6.95
N VAL A 47 1.78 3.84 5.90
CA VAL A 47 1.85 5.02 5.07
C VAL A 47 0.83 6.01 5.65
N LEU A 48 1.24 7.27 5.80
CA LEU A 48 0.47 8.24 6.57
C LEU A 48 -0.05 9.38 5.71
N GLY A 49 -1.30 9.79 6.00
CA GLY A 49 -1.92 11.01 5.49
C GLY A 49 -1.96 11.08 3.96
N ARG A 50 -1.42 12.15 3.39
CA ARG A 50 -1.46 12.43 1.95
C ARG A 50 -0.79 11.39 1.05
N HIS A 51 -0.03 10.47 1.64
CA HIS A 51 0.64 9.39 0.93
C HIS A 51 -0.24 8.13 0.80
N CYS A 52 -1.40 8.12 1.46
CA CYS A 52 -2.42 7.09 1.28
C CYS A 52 -3.30 7.41 0.07
N PRO A 53 -3.75 6.38 -0.67
CA PRO A 53 -4.77 6.58 -1.68
C PRO A 53 -6.10 6.99 -1.06
N ARG A 54 -6.96 7.62 -1.86
CA ARG A 54 -8.31 8.00 -1.46
C ARG A 54 -9.34 7.11 -2.12
N PHE A 55 -10.36 6.72 -1.33
CA PHE A 55 -11.41 5.85 -1.81
C PHE A 55 -12.25 6.56 -2.89
N GLY A 56 -12.54 5.85 -3.99
CA GLY A 56 -13.33 6.38 -5.10
C GLY A 56 -12.67 7.52 -5.89
N GLN A 57 -11.36 7.75 -5.72
CA GLN A 57 -10.62 8.80 -6.43
C GLN A 57 -9.30 8.26 -6.98
N ASP A 58 -9.06 8.48 -8.27
CA ASP A 58 -7.76 8.22 -8.88
C ASP A 58 -6.74 9.21 -8.31
N SER A 59 -5.64 8.68 -7.76
CA SER A 59 -4.59 9.50 -7.17
C SER A 59 -3.23 8.91 -7.47
N THR A 60 -2.27 9.78 -7.76
CA THR A 60 -0.86 9.42 -7.76
C THR A 60 -0.23 9.99 -6.51
N VAL A 61 0.47 9.14 -5.76
CA VAL A 61 1.11 9.52 -4.50
C VAL A 61 2.58 9.11 -4.53
N VAL A 62 3.45 9.99 -4.04
CA VAL A 62 4.84 9.65 -3.81
C VAL A 62 4.94 8.94 -2.46
N VAL A 63 5.38 7.70 -2.44
CA VAL A 63 5.57 6.94 -1.20
C VAL A 63 7.01 7.12 -0.71
N PRO A 64 7.24 7.65 0.51
CA PRO A 64 8.59 7.80 1.04
C PRO A 64 9.20 6.43 1.35
N LEU A 65 10.35 6.16 0.73
CA LEU A 65 11.14 4.94 0.93
C LEU A 65 12.44 5.32 1.66
N PRO A 66 12.64 4.90 2.92
CA PRO A 66 13.91 5.11 3.59
C PRO A 66 14.99 4.34 2.84
N LYS A 67 16.14 4.98 2.60
CA LYS A 67 17.30 4.30 2.02
C LYS A 67 17.72 3.16 2.97
N PRO A 68 17.74 1.90 2.52
CA PRO A 68 18.18 0.80 3.37
C PRO A 68 19.68 0.92 3.64
N VAL A 69 20.09 0.59 4.86
CA VAL A 69 21.51 0.51 5.20
C VAL A 69 22.13 -0.64 4.41
N GLY A 70 23.24 -0.37 3.72
CA GLY A 70 23.95 -1.38 2.93
C GLY A 70 23.40 -1.65 1.54
N LEU A 71 22.36 -0.92 1.08
CA LEU A 71 21.89 -1.03 -0.30
C LEU A 71 22.93 -0.46 -1.28
N GLY A 72 23.52 -1.35 -2.08
CA GLY A 72 24.45 -1.08 -3.17
C GLY A 72 23.75 -0.81 -4.51
N GLN A 73 24.55 -0.49 -5.53
CA GLN A 73 24.06 -0.07 -6.85
C GLN A 73 23.37 -1.19 -7.65
N ASN A 74 23.77 -2.45 -7.43
CA ASN A 74 23.28 -3.62 -8.15
C ASN A 74 22.29 -4.47 -7.33
N ASP A 75 21.82 -3.94 -6.20
CA ASP A 75 20.95 -4.69 -5.32
C ASP A 75 19.49 -4.59 -5.76
N ASP A 76 18.84 -5.75 -5.80
CA ASP A 76 17.39 -5.83 -5.96
C ASP A 76 16.70 -5.24 -4.74
N TYR A 77 15.86 -4.23 -4.97
CA TYR A 77 14.96 -3.69 -3.97
C TYR A 77 13.52 -3.86 -4.42
N LYS A 78 12.76 -4.65 -3.66
CA LYS A 78 11.36 -4.98 -3.95
C LYS A 78 10.45 -4.39 -2.90
N LEU A 79 9.24 -4.01 -3.29
CA LEU A 79 8.18 -3.53 -2.42
C LEU A 79 6.95 -4.42 -2.51
N SER A 80 6.21 -4.48 -1.42
CA SER A 80 4.85 -5.01 -1.33
C SER A 80 4.04 -4.01 -0.51
N LEU A 81 2.84 -3.71 -0.99
CA LEU A 81 1.89 -2.82 -0.33
C LEU A 81 0.76 -3.64 0.27
N SER A 82 0.22 -3.19 1.39
CA SER A 82 -1.01 -3.71 1.96
C SER A 82 -2.06 -2.60 2.07
N PHE A 83 -3.32 -2.99 1.95
CA PHE A 83 -4.50 -2.13 2.11
C PHE A 83 -5.48 -2.81 3.07
N GLU A 84 -6.24 -2.00 3.81
CA GLU A 84 -7.21 -2.48 4.82
C GLU A 84 -6.59 -3.47 5.84
N GLY A 85 -5.48 -3.11 6.48
CA GLY A 85 -4.90 -3.96 7.51
C GLY A 85 -4.50 -5.36 7.01
N GLU A 86 -3.87 -5.42 5.82
CA GLU A 86 -3.40 -6.64 5.17
C GLU A 86 -4.49 -7.55 4.56
N ARG A 87 -5.76 -7.10 4.51
CA ARG A 87 -6.81 -7.80 3.75
C ARG A 87 -6.45 -7.93 2.27
N PHE A 88 -5.86 -6.88 1.71
CA PHE A 88 -5.36 -6.88 0.33
C PHE A 88 -3.87 -6.61 0.31
N VAL A 89 -3.09 -7.53 -0.25
CA VAL A 89 -1.64 -7.42 -0.33
C VAL A 89 -1.17 -7.58 -1.77
N THR A 90 -0.34 -6.66 -2.22
CA THR A 90 0.26 -6.73 -3.55
C THR A 90 1.38 -7.77 -3.57
N PRO A 91 1.63 -8.44 -4.70
CA PRO A 91 2.86 -9.20 -4.92
C PRO A 91 4.11 -8.33 -4.70
N TRP A 92 5.26 -8.98 -4.56
CA TRP A 92 6.55 -8.30 -4.54
C TRP A 92 6.86 -7.72 -5.92
N VAL A 93 7.13 -6.42 -5.97
CA VAL A 93 7.48 -5.71 -7.21
C VAL A 93 8.85 -5.06 -7.05
N ALA A 94 9.76 -5.30 -7.98
CA ALA A 94 11.06 -4.63 -8.01
C ALA A 94 10.88 -3.15 -8.36
N VAL A 95 11.46 -2.26 -7.55
CA VAL A 95 11.29 -0.80 -7.63
C VAL A 95 12.62 -0.02 -7.58
N LEU A 96 13.76 -0.68 -7.42
CA LEU A 96 15.06 -0.09 -7.76
C LEU A 96 15.70 -0.94 -8.85
N GLY A 97 16.46 -0.29 -9.73
CA GLY A 97 16.95 -0.90 -10.98
C GLY A 97 16.18 -0.46 -12.23
N PHE A 98 15.33 0.57 -12.15
CA PHE A 98 14.78 1.21 -13.34
C PHE A 98 15.91 2.03 -13.96
N GLY A 99 16.26 1.66 -15.19
CA GLY A 99 17.37 2.24 -15.91
C GLY A 99 17.11 3.70 -16.28
N PHE A 100 17.89 4.15 -17.25
CA PHE A 100 17.73 5.46 -17.85
C PHE A 100 17.06 5.31 -19.21
N ASP A 101 16.19 6.25 -19.56
CA ASP A 101 15.79 6.48 -20.94
C ASP A 101 16.65 7.62 -21.47
N GLY A 102 17.72 7.27 -22.19
CA GLY A 102 18.83 8.18 -22.47
C GLY A 102 19.54 8.62 -21.17
N ASP A 103 19.56 9.92 -20.88
CA ASP A 103 20.16 10.50 -19.66
C ASP A 103 19.13 10.72 -18.53
N LYS A 104 17.86 10.36 -18.73
CA LYS A 104 16.78 10.66 -17.76
C LYS A 104 16.51 9.47 -16.85
N PRO A 105 16.51 9.64 -15.51
CA PRO A 105 16.09 8.56 -14.62
C PRO A 105 14.63 8.19 -14.90
N VAL A 106 14.38 6.88 -15.04
CA VAL A 106 13.03 6.34 -15.10
C VAL A 106 12.62 5.99 -13.68
N PHE A 107 11.62 6.69 -13.15
CA PHE A 107 11.06 6.35 -11.86
C PHE A 107 10.03 5.25 -12.06
N PRO A 108 10.11 4.14 -11.31
CA PRO A 108 9.03 3.17 -11.31
C PRO A 108 7.81 3.75 -10.65
N MET A 109 6.68 3.57 -11.31
CA MET A 109 5.38 3.80 -10.74
C MET A 109 4.67 2.45 -10.61
N LEU A 110 4.17 2.17 -9.40
CA LEU A 110 3.29 1.03 -9.18
C LEU A 110 1.86 1.50 -9.35
N HIS A 111 1.24 1.14 -10.47
CA HIS A 111 -0.19 1.36 -10.65
C HIS A 111 -0.94 0.28 -9.89
N VAL A 112 -1.75 0.72 -8.93
CA VAL A 112 -2.61 -0.15 -8.14
C VAL A 112 -4.04 0.18 -8.51
N SER A 113 -4.76 -0.76 -9.11
CA SER A 113 -6.19 -0.61 -9.35
C SER A 113 -6.97 -1.36 -8.28
N MET A 114 -7.96 -0.67 -7.72
CA MET A 114 -8.85 -1.18 -6.68
C MET A 114 -10.27 -1.03 -7.19
N VAL A 115 -11.09 -2.07 -7.02
CA VAL A 115 -12.51 -2.00 -7.40
C VAL A 115 -13.29 -1.45 -6.23
N ASN A 116 -14.04 -0.37 -6.43
CA ASN A 116 -15.02 0.09 -5.45
C ASN A 116 -16.28 -0.80 -5.56
N THR A 117 -16.67 -1.50 -4.50
CA THR A 117 -17.90 -2.32 -4.45
C THR A 117 -19.02 -1.67 -3.62
N GLY A 118 -19.04 -0.34 -3.55
CA GLY A 118 -19.95 0.46 -2.74
C GLY A 118 -19.20 1.10 -1.58
N ALA A 119 -19.38 0.56 -0.38
CA ALA A 119 -18.71 1.04 0.82
C ALA A 119 -17.45 0.23 1.18
N HIS A 120 -17.07 -0.75 0.35
CA HIS A 120 -15.92 -1.62 0.59
C HIS A 120 -14.93 -1.57 -0.56
N LEU A 121 -13.67 -1.89 -0.24
CA LEU A 121 -12.66 -2.18 -1.25
C LEU A 121 -12.82 -3.61 -1.76
N GLY A 122 -12.82 -3.72 -3.09
CA GLY A 122 -12.77 -4.96 -3.82
C GLY A 122 -11.33 -5.38 -4.18
N PRO A 123 -11.17 -6.28 -5.15
CA PRO A 123 -9.86 -6.82 -5.52
C PRO A 123 -8.85 -5.75 -5.92
N VAL A 124 -7.59 -5.98 -5.51
CA VAL A 124 -6.44 -5.13 -5.83
C VAL A 124 -5.62 -5.78 -6.94
N ARG A 125 -5.28 -5.02 -7.98
CA ARG A 125 -4.33 -5.43 -9.04
C ARG A 125 -3.17 -4.46 -9.08
N THR A 126 -1.99 -4.97 -9.43
CA THR A 126 -0.78 -4.16 -9.50
C THR A 126 -0.03 -4.35 -10.79
N THR A 127 0.34 -3.24 -11.42
CA THR A 127 1.18 -3.22 -12.61
C THR A 127 2.30 -2.22 -12.43
N LEU A 128 3.50 -2.63 -12.80
CA LEU A 128 4.68 -1.80 -12.80
C LEU A 128 4.77 -1.05 -14.14
N MET A 129 4.97 0.26 -14.08
CA MET A 129 5.06 1.11 -15.27
C MET A 129 6.08 2.24 -15.08
N ALA A 130 6.48 2.89 -16.17
CA ALA A 130 7.29 4.10 -16.10
C ALA A 130 6.42 5.27 -15.60
N ALA A 131 6.98 6.10 -14.72
CA ALA A 131 6.32 7.32 -14.28
C ALA A 131 6.01 8.24 -15.48
N PRO A 132 4.76 8.74 -15.62
CA PRO A 132 4.40 9.72 -16.63
C PRO A 132 5.31 10.95 -16.59
N THR A 133 5.56 11.56 -17.76
CA THR A 133 6.42 12.74 -17.88
C THR A 133 5.92 13.93 -17.06
N THR A 134 4.61 14.06 -16.89
CA THR A 134 3.96 15.14 -16.13
C THR A 134 4.28 15.10 -14.62
N LEU A 135 4.37 13.90 -14.03
CA LEU A 135 4.72 13.71 -12.60
C LEU A 135 6.17 14.08 -12.29
N LYS A 136 7.05 14.08 -13.29
CA LYS A 136 8.48 14.39 -13.12
C LYS A 136 8.74 15.89 -12.88
N GLU A 137 7.80 16.76 -13.24
CA GLU A 137 7.98 18.21 -13.08
C GLU A 137 7.38 18.76 -11.78
N GLU A 138 6.35 18.11 -11.23
CA GLU A 138 5.65 18.57 -10.02
C GLU A 138 6.39 18.23 -8.71
N HIS A 139 7.35 17.29 -8.77
CA HIS A 139 8.09 16.78 -7.61
C HIS A 139 9.61 16.95 -7.70
N LYS A 140 10.10 17.90 -8.52
CA LYS A 140 11.51 18.34 -8.53
C LYS A 140 11.80 19.27 -7.35
#